data_AF-A0A961I3W7-F1
#
_entry.id   AF-A0A961I3W7-F1
#
_cell.length_a   1.000
_cell.length_b   1.000
_cell.length_c   1.000
_cell.angle_alpha   90.00
_cell.angle_beta   90.00
_cell.angle_gamma   90.00
#
_symmetry.space_group_name_H-M   'P 1'
#
loop_
_entity.id
_entity.type
_entity.pdbx_description
1 polymer ?
#
loop_
_entity_poly.entity_id
_entity_poly.type
_entity_poly.pdbx_seq_one_letter_code
_entity_poly.pdbx_strand_id
1 'polypeptide(L)' 'MKIAIYPGSFDPITNGHLDIIERGRRLFDHLMVAVAVNSAKSGLFNFQERMDLIKEVTSRMPNVEVVSFKGLLVDFVEEK' A
#
# COMPACT_ATOMS: atom_id res chain seq x y z
N MET A 1 19.63 -0.64 5.06
CA MET A 1 18.20 -0.32 5.21
C MET A 1 17.43 -1.28 4.33
N LYS A 2 16.53 -2.09 4.91
CA LYS A 2 15.71 -3.06 4.20
C LYS A 2 14.35 -2.45 3.93
N ILE A 3 14.03 -2.24 2.65
CA ILE A 3 12.74 -1.70 2.21
C ILE A 3 11.91 -2.85 1.65
N ALA A 4 10.63 -2.90 1.98
CA ALA A 4 9.67 -3.81 1.37
C ALA A 4 8.51 -3.05 0.75
N ILE A 5 7.96 -3.62 -0.32
CA ILE A 5 6.76 -3.11 -1.00
C ILE A 5 5.65 -4.15 -0.88
N TYR A 6 4.49 -3.74 -0.38
CA TYR A 6 3.27 -4.53 -0.33
C TYR A 6 2.22 -3.94 -1.28
N PRO A 7 2.15 -4.44 -2.52
CA PRO A 7 1.27 -3.88 -3.55
C PRO A 7 -0.14 -4.49 -3.51
N GLY A 8 -1.14 -3.70 -3.88
CA GLY A 8 -2.52 -4.18 -3.95
C GLY A 8 -3.52 -3.17 -4.50
N SER A 9 -4.74 -3.64 -4.79
CA SER A 9 -5.86 -2.74 -5.11
C SER A 9 -6.49 -2.13 -3.86
N PHE A 10 -6.55 -2.89 -2.76
CA PHE A 10 -7.09 -2.44 -1.46
C PHE A 10 -8.46 -1.74 -1.56
N ASP A 11 -9.45 -2.45 -2.10
CA ASP A 11 -10.78 -1.92 -2.39
C ASP A 11 -11.89 -2.69 -1.64
N PRO A 12 -12.09 -2.45 -0.33
CA PRO A 12 -11.24 -1.64 0.56
C PRO A 12 -10.09 -2.44 1.18
N ILE A 13 -9.26 -1.78 2.00
CA ILE A 13 -8.37 -2.46 2.94
C ILE A 13 -9.19 -3.33 3.92
N THR A 14 -8.62 -4.46 4.35
CA THR A 14 -9.29 -5.44 5.22
C THR A 14 -8.39 -5.79 6.40
N ASN A 15 -8.92 -6.45 7.43
CA ASN A 15 -8.11 -6.93 8.56
C ASN A 15 -7.02 -7.94 8.13
N GLY A 16 -7.25 -8.70 7.05
CA GLY A 16 -6.21 -9.57 6.49
C GLY A 16 -5.06 -8.78 5.89
N HIS A 17 -5.35 -7.71 5.15
CA HIS A 17 -4.32 -6.79 4.65
C HIS A 17 -3.56 -6.13 5.81
N LEU A 18 -4.28 -5.71 6.87
CA LEU A 18 -3.70 -5.09 8.04
C LEU A 18 -2.76 -6.04 8.80
N ASP A 19 -3.10 -7.34 8.92
CA ASP A 19 -2.20 -8.34 9.50
C ASP A 19 -0.88 -8.45 8.73
N ILE A 20 -0.94 -8.45 7.39
CA ILE A 20 0.26 -8.51 6.55
C ILE A 20 1.12 -7.24 6.73
N ILE A 21 0.50 -6.07 6.77
CA ILE A 21 1.20 -4.79 7.04
C ILE A 21 1.89 -4.85 8.41
N GLU A 22 1.15 -5.27 9.43
CA GLU A 22 1.60 -5.35 10.82
C GLU A 22 2.77 -6.32 11.00
N ARG A 23 2.76 -7.44 10.26
CA ARG A 23 3.88 -8.40 10.23
C ARG A 23 5.05 -7.89 9.41
N GLY A 24 4.81 -7.31 8.23
CA GLY A 24 5.83 -6.78 7.35
C GLY A 24 6.64 -5.67 8.02
N ARG A 25 5.98 -4.70 8.66
CA ARG A 25 6.64 -3.57 9.33
C ARG A 25 7.58 -3.96 10.47
N ARG A 26 7.49 -5.20 10.99
CA ARG A 26 8.41 -5.72 12.01
C ARG A 26 9.67 -6.36 11.42
N LEU A 27 9.64 -6.71 10.13
CA LEU A 27 10.73 -7.40 9.44
C LEU A 27 11.61 -6.46 8.62
N PHE A 28 11.08 -5.29 8.24
CA PHE A 28 11.72 -4.33 7.36
C PHE A 28 11.84 -2.97 8.05
N ASP A 29 12.89 -2.23 7.70
CA ASP A 29 13.13 -0.89 8.23
C ASP A 29 12.07 0.09 7.71
N HIS A 30 11.61 -0.10 6.47
CA HIS A 30 10.56 0.70 5.82
C HIS A 30 9.62 -0.21 5.01
N LEU A 31 8.31 -0.05 5.18
CA LEU A 31 7.29 -0.80 4.45
C LEU A 31 6.40 0.15 3.64
N MET A 32 6.40 -0.01 2.31
CA MET A 32 5.57 0.79 1.41
C MET A 32 4.32 -0.01 1.01
N VAL A 33 3.13 0.46 1.40
CA VAL A 33 1.85 -0.08 0.92
C VAL A 33 1.51 0.61 -0.40
N ALA A 34 1.67 -0.10 -1.52
CA ALA A 34 1.59 0.47 -2.86
C ALA A 34 0.22 0.22 -3.51
N VAL A 35 -0.56 1.28 -3.68
CA VAL A 35 -1.90 1.23 -4.27
C VAL A 35 -1.82 1.42 -5.79
N ALA A 36 -2.31 0.43 -6.53
CA ALA A 36 -2.36 0.52 -7.99
C ALA A 36 -3.40 1.55 -8.46
N VAL A 37 -2.96 2.49 -9.28
CA VAL A 37 -3.84 3.41 -10.03
C VAL A 37 -4.35 2.68 -11.26
N ASN A 38 -5.59 2.21 -11.23
CA ASN A 38 -6.24 1.59 -12.38
C ASN A 38 -7.48 2.40 -12.77
N SER A 39 -7.35 3.22 -13.82
CA SER A 39 -8.43 4.04 -14.37
C SER A 39 -9.50 3.23 -15.10
N ALA A 40 -9.24 1.96 -15.43
CA ALA A 40 -10.18 1.10 -16.14
C ALA A 40 -11.04 0.24 -15.19
N LYS A 41 -10.74 0.21 -13.88
CA LYS A 41 -11.54 -0.51 -12.89
C LYS A 41 -12.55 0.43 -12.21
N SER A 42 -13.83 0.08 -12.27
CA SER A 42 -14.83 0.63 -11.35
C SER A 42 -14.80 -0.14 -10.03
N GLY A 43 -13.96 0.34 -9.10
CA GLY A 43 -13.91 -0.19 -7.74
C GLY A 43 -15.12 0.21 -6.90
N LEU A 44 -15.27 -0.39 -5.73
CA LEU A 44 -16.24 0.03 -4.72
C LEU A 44 -15.92 1.44 -4.21
N PHE A 45 -14.62 1.70 -3.99
CA PHE A 45 -14.08 2.99 -3.61
C PHE A 45 -13.24 3.61 -4.72
N ASN A 46 -13.31 4.92 -4.84
CA ASN A 46 -12.42 5.66 -5.71
C ASN A 46 -10.97 5.60 -5.21
N PHE A 47 -10.02 5.99 -6.05
CA PHE A 47 -8.60 5.90 -5.70
C PHE A 47 -8.24 6.69 -4.43
N GLN A 48 -8.79 7.88 -4.25
CA GLN A 48 -8.49 8.72 -3.09
C GLN A 48 -9.04 8.10 -1.80
N GLU A 49 -10.27 7.61 -1.82
CA GLU A 49 -10.88 6.90 -0.68
C GLU A 49 -10.06 5.69 -0.25
N ARG A 50 -9.56 4.89 -1.20
CA ARG A 50 -8.69 3.74 -0.89
C ARG A 50 -7.39 4.18 -0.21
N MET A 51 -6.75 5.24 -0.72
CA MET A 51 -5.54 5.79 -0.12
C MET A 51 -5.79 6.29 1.31
N ASP A 52 -6.91 6.99 1.52
CA ASP A 52 -7.23 7.60 2.80
C ASP A 52 -7.59 6.54 3.86
N LEU A 53 -8.35 5.51 3.50
CA LEU A 53 -8.65 4.38 4.39
C LEU A 53 -7.36 3.67 4.87
N ILE A 54 -6.41 3.42 3.96
CA ILE A 54 -5.13 2.78 4.34
C ILE A 54 -4.35 3.70 5.27
N LYS A 55 -4.21 4.99 4.93
CA LYS A 55 -3.49 5.97 5.76
C LYS A 55 -4.09 6.08 7.17
N GLU A 56 -5.42 6.05 7.28
CA GLU A 56 -6.11 6.10 8.57
C GLU A 56 -5.71 4.90 9.45
N VAL A 57 -5.84 3.68 8.92
CA VAL A 57 -5.58 2.46 9.69
C VAL A 57 -4.09 2.21 9.95
N THR A 58 -3.18 2.78 9.15
CA THR A 58 -1.73 2.68 9.37
C THR A 58 -1.12 3.92 10.04
N SER A 59 -1.93 4.92 10.45
CA SER A 59 -1.47 6.22 10.98
C SER A 59 -0.53 6.12 12.18
N ARG A 60 -0.60 5.05 12.97
CA ARG A 60 0.26 4.79 14.14
C ARG A 60 1.51 3.96 13.84
N MET A 61 1.76 3.64 12.57
CA MET A 61 2.88 2.81 12.12
C MET A 61 3.92 3.71 11.41
N PRO A 62 4.89 4.28 12.15
CA PRO A 62 5.76 5.34 11.62
C PRO A 62 6.69 4.88 10.49
N ASN A 63 6.92 3.58 10.36
CA ASN A 63 7.73 2.98 9.31
C ASN A 63 6.89 2.39 8.16
N VAL A 64 5.61 2.76 8.07
CA VAL A 64 4.70 2.39 7.00
C VAL A 64 4.36 3.63 6.17
N GLU A 65 4.63 3.57 4.88
CA GLU A 65 4.31 4.62 3.92
C GLU A 65 3.24 4.13 2.96
N VAL A 66 2.20 4.94 2.73
CA VAL A 66 1.17 4.63 1.72
C VAL A 66 1.50 5.38 0.44
N VAL A 67 1.81 4.63 -0.61
CA VAL A 67 2.20 5.17 -1.91
C VAL A 67 1.26 4.68 -3.00
N SER A 68 1.33 5.34 -4.15
CA SER A 68 0.60 4.91 -5.34
C SER A 68 1.54 4.73 -6.50
N PHE A 69 1.19 3.81 -7.40
CA PHE A 69 1.95 3.59 -8.61
C PHE A 69 1.02 3.38 -9.81
N LYS A 70 1.55 3.62 -11.00
CA LYS A 70 0.90 3.39 -12.28
C LYS A 70 1.86 2.58 -13.16
N GLY A 71 1.33 1.66 -13.96
CA GLY A 71 2.14 0.78 -14.80
C GLY A 71 2.53 -0.51 -14.09
N LEU A 72 3.69 -1.07 -14.44
CA LEU A 72 4.16 -2.32 -13.85
C LEU A 72 4.74 -2.07 -12.47
N LEU A 73 4.53 -3.03 -11.58
CA LEU A 73 5.09 -2.99 -10.23
C LEU A 73 6.63 -3.01 -10.26
N VAL A 74 7.23 -3.78 -11.18
CA VAL A 74 8.69 -3.90 -11.27
C VAL A 74 9.34 -2.56 -11.62
N ASP A 75 8.76 -1.80 -12.54
CA ASP A 75 9.24 -0.46 -12.90
C ASP A 75 9.21 0.47 -11.68
N PHE A 76 8.11 0.44 -10.91
CA PHE A 76 8.00 1.21 -9.67
C PHE A 76 9.04 0.81 -8.61
N VAL A 77 9.38 -0.49 -8.54
CA VAL A 77 10.41 -1.00 -7.63
C VAL A 77 11.80 -0.53 -8.07
N GLU A 78 12.11 -0.50 -9.36
CA GLU A 78 13.40 -0.06 -9.89
C GLU A 78 13.66 1.45 -9.71
N GLU A 79 12.60 2.26 -9.66
CA GLU A 79 12.68 3.70 -9.39
C GLU A 79 12.94 4.06 -7.90
N LYS A 80 12.96 3.08 -6.99
CA LYS A 80 13.03 3.28 -5.53
C LYS A 80 14.27 2.68 -4.88
#